data_AF-A0A2J6WK84-F1
#
_entry.id   AF-A0A2J6WK84-F1
#
_cell.length_a   1.000
_cell.length_b   1.000
_cell.length_c   1.000
_cell.angle_alpha   90.00
_cell.angle_beta   90.00
_cell.angle_gamma   90.00
#
_symmetry.space_group_name_H-M   'P 1'
#
loop_
_entity.id
_entity.type
_entity.pdbx_description
1 polymer ?
#
loop_
_entity_poly.entity_id
_entity_poly.type
_entity_poly.pdbx_seq_one_letter_code
_entity_poly.pdbx_strand_id
1 'polypeptide(L)'
;MREEVLEMKQRLILFDEMQATEEEILSEVGMTLDNYEETVEKHYEALSDEDKEWVDRQLIEWFKNYKQFFGGGCSLNCSSCEKHNVEF
;
A
#
# COMPACT_ATOMS: atom_id res chain seq x y z
N MET A 1 -0.80 -0.62 -18.27
CA MET A 1 -0.98 0.70 -17.63
C MET A 1 -1.67 0.60 -16.28
N ARG A 2 -2.89 0.06 -16.14
CA ARG A 2 -3.53 -0.08 -14.81
C ARG A 2 -2.74 -0.92 -13.80
N GLU A 3 -2.13 -2.03 -14.24
CA GLU A 3 -1.29 -2.89 -13.38
C GLU A 3 -0.01 -2.19 -12.95
N GLU A 4 0.61 -1.44 -13.86
CA GLU A 4 1.78 -0.61 -13.57
C GLU A 4 1.47 0.46 -12.52
N VAL A 5 0.33 1.17 -12.66
CA VAL A 5 -0.11 2.16 -11.66
C VAL A 5 -0.40 1.50 -10.30
N LEU A 6 -0.97 0.29 -10.30
CA LEU A 6 -1.17 -0.49 -9.08
C LEU A 6 0.17 -0.79 -8.39
N GLU A 7 1.16 -1.31 -9.12
CA GLU A 7 2.50 -1.57 -8.59
C GLU A 7 3.17 -0.30 -8.08
N MET A 8 2.99 0.82 -8.80
CA MET A 8 3.57 2.10 -8.40
C MET A 8 2.97 2.61 -7.08
N LYS A 9 1.64 2.54 -6.93
CA LYS A 9 0.96 2.89 -5.67
C LYS A 9 1.31 1.95 -4.53
N GLN A 10 1.49 0.65 -4.79
CA GLN A 10 1.96 -0.30 -3.79
C GLN A 10 3.35 0.07 -3.27
N ARG A 11 4.29 0.45 -4.16
CA ARG A 11 5.63 0.92 -3.76
C ARG A 11 5.58 2.18 -2.89
N LEU A 12 4.74 3.16 -3.21
CA LEU A 12 4.57 4.35 -2.37
C LEU A 12 4.18 3.99 -0.94
N ILE A 13 3.22 3.07 -0.80
CA ILE A 13 2.80 2.57 0.53
C ILE A 13 3.96 1.85 1.23
N LEU A 14 4.75 1.05 0.51
CA LEU A 14 5.89 0.36 1.11
C LEU A 14 7.00 1.33 1.54
N PHE A 15 7.28 2.37 0.77
CA PHE A 15 8.25 3.40 1.17
C PHE A 15 7.85 4.09 2.46
N ASP A 16 6.57 4.42 2.61
CA ASP A 16 6.03 4.99 3.85
C ASP A 16 6.11 3.99 5.03
N GLU A 17 5.65 2.76 4.82
CA GLU A 17 5.62 1.73 5.87
C GLU A 17 7.02 1.29 6.33
N MET A 18 7.99 1.27 5.42
CA MET A 18 9.38 0.93 5.72
C MET A 18 10.19 2.15 6.19
N GLN A 19 9.60 3.35 6.17
CA GLN A 19 10.31 4.61 6.42
C GLN A 19 11.57 4.72 5.54
N ALA A 20 11.42 4.39 4.26
CA ALA A 20 12.51 4.38 3.30
C ALA A 20 13.11 5.78 3.18
N THR A 21 14.44 5.84 3.20
CA THR A 21 15.19 7.08 3.02
C THR A 21 15.18 7.51 1.55
N GLU A 22 15.46 8.79 1.29
CA GLU A 22 15.59 9.31 -0.08
C GLU A 22 16.62 8.53 -0.92
N GLU A 23 17.72 8.08 -0.31
CA GLU A 23 18.76 7.29 -0.99
C GLU A 23 18.25 5.90 -1.39
N GLU A 24 17.51 5.23 -0.50
CA GLU A 24 16.90 3.93 -0.79
C GLU A 24 15.86 4.04 -1.90
N ILE A 25 15.01 5.06 -1.86
CA ILE A 25 14.01 5.33 -2.89
C ILE A 25 14.70 5.61 -4.23
N LEU A 26 15.70 6.50 -4.24
CA LEU A 26 16.46 6.81 -5.46
C LEU A 26 17.15 5.56 -6.03
N SER A 27 17.68 4.68 -5.17
CA SER A 27 18.29 3.42 -5.59
C SER A 27 17.28 2.43 -6.17
N GLU A 28 16.03 2.42 -5.66
CA GLU A 28 15.01 1.47 -6.10
C GLU A 28 14.30 1.93 -7.38
N VAL A 29 13.85 3.17 -7.43
CA VAL A 29 13.01 3.70 -8.53
C VAL A 29 13.73 4.70 -9.44
N GLY A 30 15.00 5.02 -9.14
CA GLY A 30 15.82 5.87 -10.01
C GLY A 30 15.45 7.34 -10.01
N MET A 31 14.55 7.77 -9.13
CA MET A 31 14.13 9.16 -8.96
C MET A 31 13.79 9.48 -7.51
N THR A 32 13.66 10.77 -7.19
CA THR A 32 13.23 11.23 -5.87
C THR A 32 11.80 10.81 -5.58
N LEU A 33 11.43 10.75 -4.29
CA LEU A 33 10.07 10.41 -3.86
C LEU A 33 9.04 11.36 -4.49
N ASP A 34 9.27 12.68 -4.43
CA ASP A 34 8.37 13.69 -5.02
C ASP A 34 8.11 13.44 -6.52
N ASN A 35 9.16 13.17 -7.30
CA ASN A 35 9.03 12.92 -8.73
C ASN A 35 8.30 11.60 -9.00
N TYR A 36 8.53 10.60 -8.15
CA TYR A 36 7.86 9.32 -8.24
C TYR A 36 6.37 9.47 -7.94
N GLU A 37 5.99 10.19 -6.88
CA GLU A 37 4.60 10.52 -6.53
C GLU A 37 3.88 11.24 -7.66
N GLU A 38 4.48 12.31 -8.22
CA GLU A 38 3.93 13.03 -9.36
C GLU A 38 3.72 12.11 -10.57
N THR A 39 4.68 11.22 -10.82
CA THR A 39 4.59 10.25 -11.91
C THR A 39 3.45 9.25 -11.69
N VAL A 40 3.29 8.73 -10.47
CA VAL A 40 2.17 7.83 -10.12
C VAL A 40 0.83 8.55 -10.33
N GLU A 41 0.69 9.77 -9.83
CA GLU A 41 -0.53 10.55 -9.94
C GLU A 41 -0.89 10.82 -11.41
N LYS A 42 0.08 11.24 -12.22
CA LYS A 42 -0.13 11.49 -13.65
C LYS A 42 -0.56 10.24 -14.41
N HIS A 43 0.05 9.09 -14.11
CA HIS A 43 -0.37 7.82 -14.73
C HIS A 43 -1.75 7.38 -14.26
N TYR A 44 -2.06 7.56 -12.98
CA TYR A 44 -3.38 7.27 -12.44
C TYR A 44 -4.46 8.14 -13.10
N GLU A 45 -4.22 9.44 -13.21
CA GLU A 45 -5.19 10.37 -13.82
C GLU A 45 -5.44 10.12 -15.31
N ALA A 46 -4.47 9.53 -16.01
CA ALA A 46 -4.61 9.13 -17.41
C ALA A 46 -5.46 7.85 -17.61
N LEU A 47 -5.78 7.11 -16.54
CA LEU A 47 -6.64 5.92 -16.63
C LEU A 47 -8.11 6.30 -16.85
N SER A 48 -8.88 5.37 -17.40
CA SER A 48 -10.34 5.46 -17.41
C SER A 48 -10.90 5.32 -15.98
N ASP A 49 -12.11 5.82 -15.75
CA ASP A 49 -12.78 5.68 -14.45
C ASP A 49 -12.92 4.20 -14.03
N GLU A 50 -13.22 3.30 -14.98
CA GLU A 50 -13.29 1.85 -14.73
C GLU A 50 -11.94 1.28 -14.26
N ASP A 51 -10.83 1.68 -14.89
CA ASP A 51 -9.51 1.21 -14.51
C ASP A 51 -9.05 1.84 -13.17
N LYS A 52 -9.42 3.10 -12.89
CA LYS A 52 -9.20 3.75 -11.58
C LYS A 52 -9.89 2.97 -10.46
N GLU A 53 -11.18 2.67 -10.62
CA GLU A 53 -11.94 1.86 -9.66
C GLU A 53 -11.34 0.46 -9.46
N TRP A 54 -10.84 -0.14 -10.53
CA TRP A 54 -10.15 -1.43 -10.46
C TRP A 54 -8.86 -1.32 -9.63
N VAL A 55 -8.02 -0.31 -9.90
CA VAL A 55 -6.76 -0.07 -9.17
C VAL A 55 -7.04 0.14 -7.69
N ASP A 56 -8.00 1.00 -7.35
CA ASP A 56 -8.34 1.30 -5.94
C ASP A 56 -8.81 0.05 -5.20
N ARG A 57 -9.64 -0.78 -5.85
CA ARG A 57 -10.11 -2.05 -5.28
C ARG A 57 -8.96 -3.02 -5.02
N GLN A 58 -8.08 -3.20 -6.01
CA GLN A 58 -6.94 -4.10 -5.88
C GLN A 58 -5.93 -3.60 -4.84
N LEU A 59 -5.73 -2.29 -4.75
CA LEU A 59 -4.85 -1.68 -3.74
C LEU A 59 -5.39 -1.92 -2.32
N ILE A 60 -6.70 -1.77 -2.11
CA ILE A 60 -7.35 -2.07 -0.82
C ILE A 60 -7.21 -3.55 -0.46
N GLU A 61 -7.47 -4.46 -1.39
CA GLU A 61 -7.34 -5.91 -1.17
C GLU A 61 -5.90 -6.29 -0.83
N TRP A 62 -4.94 -5.78 -1.59
CA TRP A 62 -3.53 -5.98 -1.34
C TRP A 62 -3.10 -5.43 0.02
N PHE A 63 -3.50 -4.20 0.38
CA PHE A 63 -3.10 -3.57 1.64
C PHE A 63 -3.66 -4.29 2.87
N LYS A 64 -4.90 -4.80 2.78
CA LYS A 64 -5.48 -5.66 3.83
C LYS A 64 -4.64 -6.92 4.05
N ASN A 65 -4.25 -7.59 2.96
CA ASN A 65 -3.40 -8.76 3.04
C ASN A 65 -2.02 -8.39 3.62
N TYR A 66 -1.40 -7.32 3.13
CA TYR A 66 -0.11 -6.82 3.65
C TYR A 66 -0.16 -6.57 5.17
N LYS A 67 -1.16 -5.82 5.67
CA LYS A 67 -1.31 -5.58 7.11
C LYS A 67 -1.60 -6.84 7.91
N GLN A 68 -2.33 -7.81 7.35
CA GLN A 68 -2.54 -9.10 7.99
C GLN A 68 -1.22 -9.89 8.17
N PHE A 69 -0.29 -9.79 7.21
CA PHE A 69 0.99 -10.50 7.27
C PHE A 69 2.10 -9.74 8.02
N PHE A 70 2.11 -8.40 7.97
CA PHE A 70 3.23 -7.57 8.44
C PHE A 70 2.84 -6.52 9.49
N GLY A 71 1.57 -6.12 9.59
CA GLY A 71 1.12 -4.96 10.38
C GLY A 71 0.37 -5.28 11.68
N GLY A 72 0.14 -6.55 12.01
CA GLY A 72 -0.61 -6.91 13.20
C GLY A 72 -0.36 -8.34 13.66
N GLY A 73 0.23 -8.47 14.84
CA GLY A 73 0.21 -9.71 15.61
C GLY A 73 -1.20 -10.08 16.03
N CYS A 74 -1.99 -10.59 15.09
CA CYS A 74 -3.13 -11.45 15.39
C CYS A 74 -2.91 -12.71 14.58
N SER A 75 -2.52 -13.77 15.28
CA SER A 75 -2.41 -15.11 14.72
C SER A 75 -3.69 -15.44 13.96
N LEU A 76 -3.53 -16.20 12.88
CA LEU A 76 -4.59 -16.84 12.08
C LEU A 76 -5.44 -17.85 12.89
N ASN A 77 -5.65 -17.58 14.19
CA ASN A 77 -6.44 -18.36 15.13
C ASN A 77 -7.19 -17.48 16.16
N CYS A 78 -7.60 -16.27 15.80
CA CYS A 78 -8.50 -15.50 16.68
C CYS A 78 -9.97 -15.93 16.47
N SER A 79 -10.29 -17.12 16.98
CA SER A 79 -11.67 -17.53 17.30
C SER A 79 -12.14 -16.95 18.64
N SER A 80 -11.62 -15.79 19.06
CA SER A 80 -11.91 -15.19 20.36
C SER A 80 -12.19 -13.69 20.26
N CYS A 81 -13.10 -13.32 19.37
CA CYS A 81 -14.03 -12.24 19.69
C CYS A 81 -15.03 -12.79 20.71
N GLU A 82 -14.67 -12.85 22.00
CA GLU A 82 -15.61 -12.75 23.11
C GLU A 82 -14.87 -12.85 24.46
N LYS A 83 -15.02 -11.79 25.28
CA LYS A 83 -14.60 -11.67 26.69
C LYS A 83 -13.09 -11.51 26.81
N HIS A 84 -12.59 -10.40 27.33
CA HIS A 84 -12.27 -10.30 28.75
C HIS A 84 -12.31 -8.83 29.20
N ASN A 85 -12.91 -8.64 30.38
CA ASN A 85 -13.13 -7.38 31.07
C ASN A 85 -11.87 -6.51 31.17
N VAL A 86 -12.03 -5.23 30.86
CA VAL A 86 -11.12 -4.17 31.29
C VAL A 86 -11.53 -3.76 32.70
N GLU A 87 -10.80 -4.27 33.70
CA GLU A 87 -10.55 -3.58 34.97
C GLU A 87 -9.03 -3.60 35.18
N PHE A 88 -8.42 -2.42 35.15
CA PHE A 88 -7.49 -1.85 36.14
C PHE A 88 -6.88 -0.55 35.60
#